data_AF-A0A5A7NX45-F1
#
_entry.id   AF-A0A5A7NX45-F1
#
_cell.length_a   1.000
_cell.length_b   1.000
_cell.length_c   1.000
_cell.angle_alpha   90.00
_cell.angle_beta   90.00
_cell.angle_gamma   90.00
#
_symmetry.space_group_name_H-M   'P 1'
#
loop_
_entity.id
_entity.type
_entity.pdbx_description
1 polymer ?
#
loop_
_entity_poly.entity_id
_entity_poly.type
_entity_poly.pdbx_seq_one_letter_code
_entity_poly.pdbx_strand_id
1 'polypeptide(L)'
;MDSSLLTQSIAAKLKLKRPCISSFSDLARISIPNQNPLDALLESFLDLSDSSAISLDLSIDRIIDSRPCASDKNDVVERALRLGSALTEAARRAARRRASIHNAVAWVLPSDITIKVFSLLDTQSVCHAAAACSFFNKCAADPLCYSNIDLTTVVPKINNMVVSTMIQRAGKGLRSLKLGILPCSSSASLGSPEVLHSMRKSSDKSRFSWNDKRSRLEKESFVLTRSCLAPLIADGGAPGALLRRLHLYNIERMDNTALGAALSACTSLLDLEIVGLQVELRQTLESVSRSCPLIERLFFESSKTGSDDSLILLSCNDLVTNCPHVSSLALRGFKLHDTKVRVLVKGFRELKCVDFSTSYSITGFFLRNLDSTAGGSSLEVLLLRECMHLRESEVSRLLSAILAGRFSNLRHLDVSNRDGLASDEDCFMPLDGLLNARPNLCIVADFPQDVSFVEEPMSSSDVNSDIDSPLFMGSSSEMSYGSDLSSSNEGSLIREDSSDEVD
;
A
#
# COMPACT_ATOMS: atom_id res chain seq x y z
N MET A 1 -26.28 59.50 9.16
CA MET A 1 -25.38 60.66 9.26
C MET A 1 -23.98 60.12 9.19
N ASP A 2 -23.38 60.23 7.99
CA ASP A 2 -21.96 60.26 7.61
C ASP A 2 -21.06 59.08 8.05
N SER A 3 -20.53 58.17 7.21
CA SER A 3 -19.82 58.27 5.91
C SER A 3 -18.72 59.34 5.94
N SER A 4 -17.43 59.13 5.67
CA SER A 4 -16.61 58.01 5.21
C SER A 4 -15.21 58.60 5.00
N LEU A 5 -14.17 57.80 5.25
CA LEU A 5 -12.94 57.72 4.45
C LEU A 5 -11.79 58.75 4.59
N LEU A 6 -10.59 58.13 4.63
CA LEU A 6 -9.26 58.53 4.15
C LEU A 6 -8.38 59.34 5.14
N THR A 7 -7.12 58.98 5.43
CA THR A 7 -6.22 57.82 5.20
C THR A 7 -4.86 58.21 5.77
N GLN A 8 -3.95 57.22 5.86
CA GLN A 8 -2.50 57.30 6.06
C GLN A 8 -2.06 57.21 7.54
N SER A 9 -1.10 56.37 7.94
CA SER A 9 -0.23 55.47 7.20
C SER A 9 0.68 54.73 8.20
N ILE A 10 0.62 53.39 8.17
CA ILE A 10 1.78 52.48 8.08
C ILE A 10 2.67 52.26 9.33
N ALA A 11 2.65 50.99 9.75
CA ALA A 11 3.75 50.18 10.27
C ALA A 11 4.29 50.42 11.70
N ALA A 12 3.53 49.98 12.70
CA ALA A 12 4.15 49.41 13.89
C ALA A 12 4.66 47.99 13.56
N LYS A 13 5.92 47.91 13.12
CA LYS A 13 6.66 46.65 12.89
C LYS A 13 6.62 45.78 14.15
N LEU A 14 5.87 44.67 14.11
CA LEU A 14 6.11 43.50 14.94
C LEU A 14 7.46 42.89 14.53
N LYS A 15 8.56 43.41 15.10
CA LYS A 15 9.89 42.80 15.02
C LYS A 15 9.96 41.65 16.03
N LEU A 16 9.38 40.50 15.67
CA LEU A 16 9.79 39.20 16.19
C LEU A 16 10.87 38.60 15.26
N LYS A 17 11.92 39.38 14.98
CA LYS A 17 13.19 38.82 14.49
C LYS A 17 14.07 38.68 15.72
N ARG A 18 14.42 37.45 16.11
CA ARG A 18 15.61 37.24 16.94
C ARG A 18 16.75 37.98 16.21
N PRO A 19 17.43 38.94 16.85
CA PRO A 19 18.56 39.59 16.21
C PRO A 19 19.55 38.49 15.83
N CYS A 20 20.01 38.49 14.57
CA CYS A 20 21.25 37.81 14.25
C CYS A 20 22.28 38.34 15.23
N ILE A 21 22.80 37.47 16.10
CA ILE A 21 23.95 37.79 16.95
C ILE A 21 25.13 37.92 16.00
N SER A 22 25.32 39.12 15.44
CA SER A 22 26.53 39.52 14.74
C SER A 22 27.62 39.98 15.72
N SER A 23 27.50 39.61 16.99
CA SER A 23 28.43 39.98 18.06
C SER A 23 28.68 38.78 18.96
N PHE A 24 29.45 37.80 18.47
CA PHE A 24 30.23 36.93 19.36
C PHE A 24 31.61 37.57 19.57
N SER A 25 31.59 38.79 20.06
CA SER A 25 32.65 39.39 20.84
C SER A 25 32.04 39.58 22.23
N ASP A 26 32.73 39.10 23.26
CA ASP A 26 32.43 39.35 24.67
C ASP A 26 31.36 38.49 25.35
N LEU A 27 31.50 37.16 25.27
CA LEU A 27 31.18 36.30 26.42
C LEU A 27 32.46 35.59 26.86
N ALA A 28 33.03 36.12 27.95
CA ALA A 28 34.16 35.67 28.73
C ALA A 28 34.70 34.28 28.35
N ARG A 29 35.81 34.27 27.59
CA ARG A 29 36.80 33.20 27.66
C ARG A 29 37.32 33.17 29.09
N ILE A 30 36.77 32.30 29.93
CA ILE A 30 37.56 31.72 31.01
C ILE A 30 38.50 30.74 30.31
N SER A 31 39.59 31.29 29.78
CA SER A 31 40.68 30.52 29.19
C SER A 31 41.33 29.70 30.30
N ILE A 32 41.02 28.42 30.36
CA ILE A 32 41.93 27.45 30.93
C ILE A 32 43.00 27.22 29.83
N PRO A 33 44.27 27.60 30.05
CA PRO A 33 45.30 27.48 29.03
C PRO A 33 45.72 26.01 28.96
N ASN A 34 44.97 25.21 28.23
CA ASN A 34 45.46 23.92 27.75
C ASN A 34 45.74 24.09 26.26
N GLN A 35 46.78 24.86 25.95
CA GLN A 35 47.24 25.04 24.57
C GLN A 35 47.84 23.73 24.10
N ASN A 36 47.01 22.93 23.42
CA ASN A 36 47.52 21.81 22.67
C ASN A 36 48.54 22.38 21.65
N PRO A 37 49.79 21.90 21.62
CA PRO A 37 50.81 22.41 20.71
C PRO A 37 50.37 22.35 19.23
N LEU A 38 49.46 21.42 18.91
CA LEU A 38 48.84 21.34 17.58
C LEU A 38 47.96 22.55 17.26
N ASP A 39 47.21 23.08 18.22
CA ASP A 39 46.29 24.20 18.01
C ASP A 39 47.08 25.48 17.72
N ALA A 40 48.16 25.73 18.45
CA ALA A 40 49.06 26.86 18.20
C ALA A 40 49.75 26.77 16.83
N LEU A 41 50.17 25.57 16.42
CA LEU A 41 50.71 25.34 15.09
C LEU A 41 49.65 25.63 14.02
N LEU A 42 48.43 25.11 14.17
CA LEU A 42 47.35 25.34 13.22
C LEU A 42 46.95 26.82 13.12
N GLU A 43 46.89 27.54 14.25
CA GLU A 43 46.68 29.00 14.25
C GLU A 43 47.76 29.72 13.44
N SER A 44 49.03 29.40 13.66
CA SER A 44 50.15 30.00 12.90
C SER A 44 50.08 29.70 11.39
N PHE A 45 49.59 28.51 11.01
CA PHE A 45 49.38 28.14 9.62
C PHE A 45 48.20 28.87 8.98
N LEU A 46 47.13 29.13 9.73
CA LEU A 46 45.94 29.85 9.24
C LEU A 46 46.19 31.36 9.09
N ASP A 47 47.12 31.91 9.87
CA ASP A 47 47.53 33.32 9.79
C ASP A 47 48.47 33.61 8.59
N LEU A 48 48.91 32.57 7.87
CA LEU A 48 49.69 32.75 6.63
C LEU A 48 48.81 33.39 5.56
N SER A 49 49.23 34.56 5.05
CA SER A 49 48.51 35.28 3.98
C SER A 49 48.49 34.50 2.66
N ASP A 50 47.54 34.80 1.77
CA ASP A 50 47.38 34.10 0.47
C ASP A 50 48.64 34.11 -0.43
N SER A 51 49.56 35.06 -0.24
CA SER A 51 50.87 35.10 -0.91
C SER A 51 51.85 33.99 -0.46
N SER A 52 51.49 33.21 0.55
CA SER A 52 52.32 32.15 1.15
C SER A 52 52.25 30.80 0.42
N ALA A 53 51.34 30.62 -0.54
CA ALA A 53 51.20 29.37 -1.28
C ALA A 53 52.52 28.94 -1.97
N ILE A 54 53.24 29.91 -2.55
CA ILE A 54 54.56 29.69 -3.17
C ILE A 54 55.61 29.32 -2.12
N SER A 55 55.56 29.96 -0.94
CA SER A 55 56.49 29.66 0.15
C SER A 55 56.23 28.29 0.81
N LEU A 56 54.98 27.83 0.80
CA LEU A 56 54.59 26.51 1.28
C LEU A 56 55.09 25.43 0.33
N ASP A 57 54.92 25.64 -0.98
CA ASP A 57 55.40 24.75 -2.05
C ASP A 57 56.93 24.56 -1.96
N LEU A 58 57.69 25.66 -1.93
CA LEU A 58 59.15 25.65 -1.75
C LEU A 58 59.61 25.03 -0.42
N SER A 59 58.75 25.03 0.61
CA SER A 59 59.07 24.39 1.89
C SER A 59 58.81 22.89 1.84
N ILE A 60 57.75 22.45 1.16
CA ILE A 60 57.49 21.03 0.91
C ILE A 60 58.60 20.44 0.05
N ASP A 61 59.01 21.13 -1.03
CA ASP A 61 60.12 20.71 -1.89
C ASP A 61 61.43 20.56 -1.11
N ARG A 62 61.77 21.52 -0.25
CA ARG A 62 62.95 21.41 0.63
C ARG A 62 62.87 20.22 1.59
N ILE A 63 61.69 19.91 2.13
CA ILE A 63 61.50 18.75 3.01
C ILE A 63 61.66 17.45 2.21
N ILE A 64 61.14 17.39 0.98
CA ILE A 64 61.31 16.24 0.09
C ILE A 64 62.80 16.06 -0.25
N ASP A 65 63.50 17.13 -0.62
CA ASP A 65 64.91 17.07 -1.00
C ASP A 65 65.86 16.79 0.16
N SER A 66 65.45 17.08 1.39
CA SER A 66 66.21 16.70 2.59
C SER A 66 66.24 15.18 2.85
N ARG A 67 65.45 14.37 2.12
CA ARG A 67 65.40 12.91 2.30
C ARG A 67 66.38 12.18 1.38
N PRO A 68 67.16 11.20 1.92
CA PRO A 68 68.24 10.54 1.18
C PRO A 68 67.77 9.44 0.22
N CYS A 69 66.63 8.79 0.47
CA CYS A 69 66.11 7.69 -0.34
C CYS A 69 64.84 8.09 -1.11
N ALA A 70 64.66 7.56 -2.33
CA ALA A 70 63.49 7.81 -3.17
C ALA A 70 62.18 7.29 -2.54
N SER A 71 62.24 6.20 -1.77
CA SER A 71 61.07 5.70 -1.00
C SER A 71 60.59 6.72 0.01
N ASP A 72 61.52 7.34 0.75
CA ASP A 72 61.22 8.29 1.81
C ASP A 72 60.66 9.60 1.27
N LYS A 73 61.10 10.00 0.06
CA LYS A 73 60.53 11.14 -0.67
C LYS A 73 59.06 10.91 -1.00
N ASN A 74 58.71 9.74 -1.55
CA ASN A 74 57.33 9.38 -1.84
C ASN A 74 56.46 9.30 -0.58
N ASP A 75 57.01 8.77 0.53
CA ASP A 75 56.31 8.71 1.83
C ASP A 75 56.03 10.10 2.42
N VAL A 76 56.91 11.08 2.20
CA VAL A 76 56.66 12.48 2.61
C VAL A 76 55.52 13.08 1.79
N VAL A 77 55.52 12.87 0.46
CA VAL A 77 54.45 13.36 -0.44
C VAL A 77 53.10 12.77 -0.04
N GLU A 78 53.02 11.45 0.14
CA GLU A 78 51.79 10.77 0.54
C GLU A 78 51.28 11.25 1.90
N ARG A 79 52.18 11.48 2.88
CA ARG A 79 51.81 12.05 4.18
C ARG A 79 51.31 13.49 4.05
N ALA A 80 51.92 14.31 3.21
CA ALA A 80 51.47 15.68 2.96
C ALA A 80 50.07 15.70 2.33
N LEU A 81 49.81 14.84 1.34
CA LEU A 81 48.49 14.69 0.72
C LEU A 81 47.42 14.22 1.72
N ARG A 82 47.74 13.22 2.56
CA ARG A 82 46.85 12.76 3.63
C ARG A 82 46.56 13.86 4.65
N LEU A 83 47.57 14.63 5.04
CA LEU A 83 47.39 15.73 6.00
C LEU A 83 46.54 16.86 5.39
N GLY A 84 46.82 17.28 4.15
CA GLY A 84 46.07 18.32 3.46
C GLY A 84 44.60 17.94 3.22
N SER A 85 44.34 16.68 2.84
CA SER A 85 42.97 16.17 2.69
C SER A 85 42.23 16.09 4.04
N ALA A 86 42.89 15.65 5.11
CA ALA A 86 42.32 15.63 6.45
C ALA A 86 41.99 17.05 6.96
N LEU A 87 42.89 18.01 6.76
CA LEU A 87 42.68 19.41 7.14
C LEU A 87 41.53 20.04 6.36
N THR A 88 41.48 19.82 5.04
CA THR A 88 40.38 20.29 4.17
C THR A 88 39.04 19.75 4.63
N GLU A 89 38.95 18.45 4.92
CA GLU A 89 37.73 17.83 5.39
C GLU A 89 37.35 18.32 6.81
N ALA A 90 38.32 18.54 7.70
CA ALA A 90 38.09 19.15 9.01
C ALA A 90 37.51 20.57 8.88
N ALA A 91 38.07 21.41 8.02
CA ALA A 91 37.57 22.75 7.73
C ALA A 91 36.15 22.72 7.14
N ARG A 92 35.88 21.82 6.18
CA ARG A 92 34.53 21.62 5.62
C ARG A 92 33.51 21.17 6.67
N ARG A 93 33.88 20.28 7.60
CA ARG A 93 33.02 19.91 8.73
C ARG A 93 32.75 21.10 9.65
N ALA A 94 33.77 21.90 9.97
CA ALA A 94 33.60 23.10 10.79
C ALA A 94 32.67 24.12 10.12
N ALA A 95 32.83 24.39 8.82
CA ALA A 95 31.95 25.25 8.05
C ALA A 95 30.49 24.76 8.08
N ARG A 96 30.26 23.45 7.85
CA ARG A 96 28.92 22.83 7.95
C ARG A 96 28.30 22.98 9.35
N ARG A 97 29.10 22.82 10.42
CA ARG A 97 28.64 23.04 11.81
C ARG A 97 28.25 24.50 12.05
N ARG A 98 29.08 25.46 11.61
CA ARG A 98 28.77 26.90 11.73
C ARG A 98 27.49 27.27 10.97
N ALA A 99 27.33 26.80 9.74
CA ALA A 99 26.10 26.98 8.98
C ALA A 99 24.87 26.35 9.67
N SER A 100 25.02 25.17 10.27
CA SER A 100 23.96 24.52 11.08
C SER A 100 23.51 25.40 12.24
N ILE A 101 24.45 25.98 12.98
CA ILE A 101 24.17 26.84 14.14
C ILE A 101 23.48 28.13 13.68
N HIS A 102 24.01 28.76 12.63
CA HIS A 102 23.40 29.95 12.03
C HIS A 102 21.95 29.67 11.61
N ASN A 103 21.71 28.55 10.92
CA ASN A 103 20.37 28.16 10.49
C ASN A 103 19.44 27.91 11.69
N ALA A 104 19.92 27.27 12.76
CA ALA A 104 19.13 27.07 13.97
C ALA A 104 18.75 28.38 14.69
N VAL A 105 19.63 29.40 14.64
CA VAL A 105 19.39 30.71 15.25
C VAL A 105 18.48 31.59 14.38
N ALA A 106 18.68 31.56 13.06
CA ALA A 106 17.90 32.32 12.09
C ALA A 106 16.51 31.70 11.85
N TRP A 107 16.37 30.39 12.04
CA TRP A 107 15.10 29.70 11.96
C TRP A 107 14.17 30.12 13.10
N VAL A 108 12.93 30.43 12.76
CA VAL A 108 11.97 31.05 13.69
C VAL A 108 11.53 30.07 14.78
N LEU A 109 11.47 28.78 14.46
CA LEU A 109 10.94 27.75 15.36
C LEU A 109 12.07 27.05 16.13
N PRO A 110 11.88 26.67 17.41
CA PRO A 110 12.81 25.77 18.09
C PRO A 110 12.80 24.37 17.45
N SER A 111 13.81 23.55 17.78
CA SER A 111 13.96 22.17 17.25
C SER A 111 12.69 21.36 17.46
N ASP A 112 12.11 21.40 18.65
CA ASP A 112 11.02 20.49 19.04
C ASP A 112 9.74 20.80 18.28
N ILE A 113 9.46 22.09 18.05
CA ILE A 113 8.33 22.52 17.22
C ILE A 113 8.62 22.23 15.74
N THR A 114 9.86 22.37 15.28
CA THR A 114 10.25 22.00 13.91
C THR A 114 10.07 20.49 13.66
N ILE A 115 10.48 19.64 14.61
CA ILE A 115 10.24 18.19 14.60
C ILE A 115 8.74 17.91 14.57
N LYS A 116 7.95 18.61 15.40
CA LYS A 116 6.49 18.44 15.40
C LYS A 116 5.88 18.80 14.05
N VAL A 117 6.33 19.88 13.42
CA VAL A 117 5.90 20.25 12.05
C VAL A 117 6.29 19.14 11.06
N PHE A 118 7.53 18.64 11.12
CA PHE A 118 7.99 17.58 10.22
C PHE A 118 7.21 16.27 10.41
N SER A 119 6.79 15.95 11.64
CA SER A 119 5.93 14.77 11.91
C SER A 119 4.55 14.82 11.28
N LEU A 120 4.13 15.98 10.77
CA LEU A 120 2.87 16.19 10.06
C LEU A 120 3.05 16.21 8.54
N LEU A 121 4.29 16.17 8.04
CA LEU A 121 4.60 16.14 6.62
C LEU A 121 4.51 14.71 6.08
N ASP A 122 4.23 14.59 4.79
CA ASP A 122 4.35 13.31 4.09
C ASP A 122 5.83 12.87 3.98
N THR A 123 6.04 11.58 3.73
CA THR A 123 7.39 10.98 3.71
C THR A 123 8.33 11.65 2.70
N GLN A 124 7.81 12.08 1.55
CA GLN A 124 8.62 12.77 0.54
C GLN A 124 9.02 14.18 1.00
N SER A 125 8.07 14.93 1.56
CA SER A 125 8.32 16.26 2.12
C SER A 125 9.32 16.24 3.28
N VAL A 126 9.29 15.22 4.16
CA VAL A 126 10.32 15.03 5.20
C VAL A 126 11.70 14.84 4.58
N CYS A 127 11.81 14.06 3.50
CA CYS A 127 13.07 13.86 2.80
C CYS A 127 13.59 15.15 2.16
N HIS A 128 12.71 15.95 1.55
CA HIS A 128 13.08 17.25 0.99
C HIS A 128 13.52 18.23 2.09
N ALA A 129 12.83 18.27 3.22
CA ALA A 129 13.22 19.08 4.36
C ALA A 129 14.60 18.67 4.89
N ALA A 130 14.85 17.35 5.02
CA ALA A 130 16.13 16.81 5.46
C ALA A 130 17.30 17.17 4.52
N ALA A 131 17.03 17.40 3.23
CA ALA A 131 18.03 17.79 2.24
C ALA A 131 18.29 19.31 2.20
N ALA A 132 17.42 20.14 2.78
CA ALA A 132 17.52 21.60 2.66
C ALA A 132 18.70 22.20 3.44
N CYS A 133 18.93 21.74 4.68
CA CYS A 133 20.09 22.15 5.46
C CYS A 133 20.40 21.18 6.60
N SER A 134 21.59 21.31 7.21
CA SER A 134 22.04 20.45 8.32
C SER A 134 21.18 20.56 9.59
N PHE A 135 20.57 21.71 9.86
CA PHE A 135 19.63 21.85 10.98
C PHE A 135 18.34 21.06 10.74
N PHE A 136 17.76 21.17 9.54
CA PHE A 136 16.58 20.37 9.16
C PHE A 136 16.90 18.90 9.06
N ASN A 137 18.09 18.54 8.55
CA ASN A 137 18.54 17.15 8.53
C ASN A 137 18.52 16.52 9.93
N LYS A 138 19.00 17.26 10.96
CA LYS A 138 18.94 16.81 12.36
C LYS A 138 17.51 16.69 12.87
N CYS A 139 16.65 17.66 12.59
CA CYS A 139 15.25 17.61 13.02
C CYS A 139 14.49 16.45 12.34
N ALA A 140 14.71 16.27 11.04
CA ALA A 140 14.09 15.21 10.23
C ALA A 140 14.69 13.83 10.49
N ALA A 141 15.75 13.70 11.29
CA ALA A 141 16.27 12.43 11.76
C ALA A 141 15.51 11.90 12.98
N ASP A 142 14.64 12.71 13.59
CA ASP A 142 13.83 12.30 14.73
C ASP A 142 12.81 11.21 14.33
N PRO A 143 12.67 10.13 15.13
CA PRO A 143 11.74 9.03 14.82
C PRO A 143 10.29 9.44 14.62
N LEU A 144 9.82 10.52 15.28
CA LEU A 144 8.45 11.00 15.13
C LEU A 144 8.13 11.43 13.69
N CYS A 145 9.15 11.86 12.93
CA CYS A 145 9.03 12.24 11.52
C CYS A 145 8.73 11.06 10.60
N TYR A 146 8.92 9.82 11.08
CA TYR A 146 8.69 8.58 10.33
C TYR A 146 7.61 7.70 10.97
N SER A 147 6.77 8.27 11.83
CA SER A 147 5.65 7.54 12.44
C SER A 147 4.63 7.05 11.39
N ASN A 148 4.46 7.79 10.31
CA ASN A 148 3.60 7.42 9.19
C ASN A 148 4.42 7.43 7.90
N ILE A 149 4.73 6.24 7.39
CA ILE A 149 5.50 6.05 6.16
C ILE A 149 4.54 5.65 5.04
N ASP A 150 4.53 6.46 3.98
CA ASP A 150 3.85 6.14 2.73
C ASP A 150 4.88 6.05 1.59
N LEU A 151 5.11 4.83 1.13
CA LEU A 151 6.01 4.48 0.04
C LEU A 151 5.21 3.82 -1.09
N THR A 152 3.97 4.25 -1.29
CA THR A 152 3.18 3.84 -2.44
C THR A 152 3.55 4.68 -3.65
N THR A 153 3.73 4.04 -4.81
CA THR A 153 4.10 4.72 -6.05
C THR A 153 3.33 4.17 -7.24
N VAL A 154 3.17 4.97 -8.29
CA VAL A 154 2.58 4.49 -9.56
C VAL A 154 3.60 3.66 -10.38
N VAL A 155 4.90 3.87 -10.12
CA VAL A 155 6.00 3.22 -10.84
C VAL A 155 6.95 2.58 -9.82
N PRO A 156 7.45 1.35 -10.04
CA PRO A 156 8.41 0.70 -9.15
C PRO A 156 9.72 1.50 -9.09
N LYS A 157 9.88 2.28 -8.01
CA LYS A 157 11.07 3.11 -7.72
C LYS A 157 11.66 2.81 -6.34
N ILE A 158 10.96 2.02 -5.53
CA ILE A 158 11.28 1.82 -4.12
C ILE A 158 11.71 0.38 -3.93
N ASN A 159 12.83 0.21 -3.25
CA ASN A 159 13.40 -1.10 -2.98
C ASN A 159 13.43 -1.38 -1.48
N ASN A 160 13.77 -2.62 -1.12
CA ASN A 160 13.76 -3.08 0.26
C ASN A 160 14.73 -2.29 1.15
N MET A 161 15.82 -1.75 0.61
CA MET A 161 16.79 -0.95 1.37
C MET A 161 16.19 0.38 1.82
N VAL A 162 15.42 1.04 0.95
CA VAL A 162 14.70 2.27 1.32
C VAL A 162 13.69 1.97 2.42
N VAL A 163 12.87 0.91 2.25
CA VAL A 163 11.89 0.49 3.27
C VAL A 163 12.57 0.20 4.60
N SER A 164 13.65 -0.59 4.59
CA SER A 164 14.43 -0.92 5.79
C SER A 164 14.98 0.32 6.48
N THR A 165 15.58 1.24 5.73
CA THR A 165 16.12 2.49 6.28
C THR A 165 15.01 3.33 6.92
N MET A 166 13.84 3.44 6.29
CA MET A 166 12.72 4.21 6.83
C MET A 166 12.14 3.59 8.10
N ILE A 167 11.96 2.26 8.12
CA ILE A 167 11.50 1.54 9.33
C ILE A 167 12.51 1.68 10.46
N GLN A 168 13.82 1.57 10.18
CA GLN A 168 14.87 1.76 11.18
C GLN A 168 14.88 3.18 11.75
N ARG A 169 14.67 4.20 10.90
CA ARG A 169 14.54 5.59 11.36
C ARG A 169 13.32 5.81 12.25
N ALA A 170 12.20 5.18 11.92
CA ALA A 170 10.99 5.23 12.74
C ALA A 170 11.17 4.50 14.07
N GLY A 171 11.89 3.37 14.07
CA GLY A 171 12.07 2.50 15.24
C GLY A 171 10.73 2.17 15.89
N LYS A 172 10.64 2.34 17.22
CA LYS A 172 9.41 2.15 18.00
C LYS A 172 8.33 3.20 17.75
N GLY A 173 8.64 4.26 17.00
CA GLY A 173 7.71 5.32 16.64
C GLY A 173 6.78 4.96 15.48
N LEU A 174 7.00 3.83 14.78
CA LEU A 174 6.24 3.44 13.61
C LEU A 174 4.77 3.13 13.95
N ARG A 175 3.84 3.80 13.25
CA ARG A 175 2.39 3.65 13.43
C ARG A 175 1.65 3.26 12.16
N SER A 176 2.10 3.74 11.01
CA SER A 176 1.51 3.42 9.71
C SER A 176 2.60 3.13 8.69
N LEU A 177 2.42 2.05 7.94
CA LEU A 177 3.30 1.67 6.84
C LEU A 177 2.46 1.32 5.62
N LYS A 178 2.68 2.04 4.51
CA LYS A 178 2.10 1.71 3.21
C LYS A 178 3.18 1.45 2.19
N LEU A 179 3.12 0.32 1.51
CA LEU A 179 4.11 -0.13 0.55
C LEU A 179 3.44 -0.61 -0.73
N GLY A 180 4.10 -0.39 -1.85
CA GLY A 180 3.76 -1.07 -3.09
C GLY A 180 3.39 -0.13 -4.23
N ILE A 181 2.77 -0.72 -5.25
CA ILE A 181 2.45 -0.02 -6.49
C ILE A 181 0.95 0.21 -6.55
N LEU A 182 0.53 1.48 -6.55
CA LEU A 182 -0.87 1.82 -6.77
C LEU A 182 -1.19 1.67 -8.27
N PRO A 183 -2.30 1.01 -8.63
CA PRO A 183 -2.78 1.02 -10.00
C PRO A 183 -2.96 2.48 -10.42
N CYS A 184 -2.35 2.88 -11.54
CA CYS A 184 -2.67 4.16 -12.15
C CYS A 184 -4.17 4.13 -12.49
N SER A 185 -4.96 5.03 -11.90
CA SER A 185 -6.38 5.13 -12.19
C SER A 185 -6.58 5.60 -13.63
N SER A 186 -6.66 4.65 -14.57
CA SER A 186 -7.24 4.94 -15.88
C SER A 186 -8.72 5.23 -15.68
N SER A 187 -9.06 6.52 -15.76
CA SER A 187 -10.39 7.09 -15.90
C SER A 187 -11.47 6.60 -14.92
N ALA A 188 -11.71 7.40 -13.89
CA ALA A 188 -13.05 7.56 -13.38
C ALA A 188 -13.92 8.16 -14.51
N SER A 189 -14.82 7.36 -15.07
CA SER A 189 -15.92 7.86 -15.89
C SER A 189 -17.05 8.27 -14.95
N LEU A 190 -17.13 9.56 -14.63
CA LEU A 190 -18.38 10.25 -14.32
C LEU A 190 -18.20 11.71 -14.76
N GLY A 191 -19.04 12.14 -15.71
CA GLY A 191 -18.74 13.23 -16.63
C GLY A 191 -19.11 14.64 -16.19
N SER A 192 -18.52 15.60 -16.94
CA SER A 192 -19.07 16.86 -17.51
C SER A 192 -17.95 17.94 -17.61
N PRO A 193 -18.03 18.95 -18.51
CA PRO A 193 -17.20 18.99 -19.72
C PRO A 193 -16.21 20.16 -19.82
N GLU A 194 -15.17 19.91 -20.64
CA GLU A 194 -14.39 20.81 -21.53
C GLU A 194 -13.96 22.22 -21.08
N VAL A 195 -12.65 22.49 -21.15
CA VAL A 195 -12.07 23.50 -22.06
C VAL A 195 -10.70 23.02 -22.59
N LEU A 196 -10.50 23.25 -23.89
CA LEU A 196 -9.52 22.73 -24.84
C LEU A 196 -8.06 23.23 -24.76
N HIS A 197 -7.24 22.52 -25.56
CA HIS A 197 -5.91 22.81 -26.13
C HIS A 197 -4.73 22.15 -25.39
N SER A 198 -3.93 21.24 -25.95
CA SER A 198 -3.48 21.09 -27.34
C SER A 198 -3.25 19.63 -27.72
N MET A 199 -3.68 19.27 -28.93
CA MET A 199 -3.32 18.05 -29.65
C MET A 199 -1.80 17.92 -29.84
N ARG A 200 -1.27 16.72 -29.62
CA ARG A 200 -0.42 16.06 -30.64
C ARG A 200 -0.68 14.56 -30.60
N LYS A 201 -1.23 14.07 -31.71
CA LYS A 201 -1.60 12.68 -31.96
C LYS A 201 -0.36 11.77 -31.91
N SER A 202 -0.46 10.63 -31.24
CA SER A 202 0.07 9.37 -31.79
C SER A 202 -0.84 8.23 -31.36
N SER A 203 -1.54 7.67 -32.34
CA SER A 203 -2.28 6.43 -32.22
C SER A 203 -1.26 5.31 -32.00
N ASP A 204 -1.32 4.62 -30.86
CA ASP A 204 -0.99 3.20 -30.87
C ASP A 204 -1.73 2.44 -29.76
N LYS A 205 -2.28 1.30 -30.16
CA LYS A 205 -3.10 0.42 -29.32
C LYS A 205 -2.20 -0.33 -28.34
N SER A 206 -1.97 0.17 -27.14
CA SER A 206 -1.31 -0.65 -26.10
C SER A 206 -2.33 -1.42 -25.26
N ARG A 207 -2.66 -2.61 -25.75
CA ARG A 207 -3.22 -3.71 -24.97
C ARG A 207 -2.17 -4.09 -23.92
N PHE A 208 -2.27 -3.57 -22.70
CA PHE A 208 -1.35 -3.91 -21.60
C PHE A 208 -1.60 -5.35 -21.13
N SER A 209 -0.91 -6.29 -21.77
CA SER A 209 -0.76 -7.66 -21.31
C SER A 209 0.36 -7.71 -20.27
N TRP A 210 0.02 -8.06 -19.02
CA TRP A 210 0.96 -8.24 -17.90
C TRP A 210 1.83 -9.51 -18.00
N ASN A 211 1.95 -10.09 -19.20
CA ASN A 211 2.80 -11.24 -19.46
C ASN A 211 3.76 -10.91 -20.60
N ASP A 212 4.80 -10.13 -20.30
CA ASP A 212 6.01 -10.22 -21.09
C ASP A 212 7.22 -10.36 -20.17
N LYS A 213 7.90 -11.50 -20.33
CA LYS A 213 9.05 -11.93 -19.53
C LYS A 213 10.19 -10.95 -19.79
N ARG A 214 10.35 -9.96 -18.90
CA ARG A 214 11.42 -8.97 -19.03
C ARG A 214 12.81 -9.62 -19.01
N SER A 215 13.57 -9.19 -20.00
CA SER A 215 15.00 -9.37 -20.21
C SER A 215 15.86 -9.20 -18.95
N ARG A 216 16.89 -10.03 -18.90
CA ARG A 216 17.78 -10.35 -17.78
C ARG A 216 18.63 -9.15 -17.28
N LEU A 217 18.75 -9.07 -15.95
CA LEU A 217 19.92 -8.67 -15.14
C LEU A 217 20.24 -7.20 -14.77
N GLU A 218 19.58 -6.15 -15.28
CA GLU A 218 19.91 -4.76 -14.86
C GLU A 218 18.73 -3.94 -14.29
N LYS A 219 17.51 -4.51 -14.24
CA LYS A 219 16.27 -3.78 -13.92
C LYS A 219 15.57 -4.22 -12.61
N GLU A 220 16.25 -5.01 -11.78
CA GLU A 220 15.65 -5.60 -10.56
C GLU A 220 15.83 -4.75 -9.28
N SER A 221 16.61 -3.67 -9.30
CA SER A 221 16.98 -2.92 -8.09
C SER A 221 15.88 -2.04 -7.49
N PHE A 222 14.72 -1.93 -8.16
CA PHE A 222 13.59 -1.08 -7.75
C PHE A 222 12.31 -1.86 -7.46
N VAL A 223 12.43 -3.17 -7.22
CA VAL A 223 11.28 -4.04 -6.98
C VAL A 223 11.24 -4.47 -5.51
N LEU A 224 10.11 -4.24 -4.86
CA LEU A 224 9.85 -4.76 -3.52
C LEU A 224 9.74 -6.29 -3.58
N THR A 225 10.35 -6.98 -2.62
CA THR A 225 10.28 -8.45 -2.51
C THR A 225 9.80 -8.86 -1.13
N ARG A 226 9.66 -10.16 -0.88
CA ARG A 226 9.33 -10.73 0.44
C ARG A 226 10.15 -10.19 1.61
N SER A 227 11.39 -9.71 1.39
CA SER A 227 12.20 -9.14 2.47
C SER A 227 11.90 -7.67 2.80
N CYS A 228 10.96 -7.00 2.10
CA CYS A 228 10.59 -5.61 2.43
C CYS A 228 9.98 -5.46 3.83
N LEU A 229 9.39 -6.52 4.40
CA LEU A 229 8.80 -6.52 5.75
C LEU A 229 9.73 -7.09 6.83
N ALA A 230 10.88 -7.65 6.47
CA ALA A 230 11.86 -8.17 7.44
C ALA A 230 12.26 -7.15 8.55
N PRO A 231 12.38 -5.84 8.26
CA PRO A 231 12.69 -4.84 9.29
C PRO A 231 11.62 -4.71 10.39
N LEU A 232 10.37 -5.16 10.16
CA LEU A 232 9.33 -5.16 11.20
C LEU A 232 9.60 -6.20 12.28
N ILE A 233 10.30 -7.28 11.92
CA ILE A 233 10.63 -8.43 12.77
C ILE A 233 12.00 -8.22 13.45
N ALA A 234 12.82 -7.32 12.92
CA ALA A 234 14.11 -6.96 13.49
C ALA A 234 13.98 -6.45 14.93
N ASP A 235 15.07 -6.55 15.70
CA ASP A 235 15.15 -6.12 17.10
C ASP A 235 14.02 -6.70 17.98
N GLY A 236 13.70 -7.98 17.76
CA GLY A 236 12.63 -8.67 18.50
C GLY A 236 11.23 -8.19 18.16
N GLY A 237 11.01 -7.63 16.96
CA GLY A 237 9.71 -7.13 16.52
C GLY A 237 9.37 -5.73 17.03
N ALA A 238 10.33 -5.01 17.62
CA ALA A 238 10.08 -3.69 18.22
C ALA A 238 9.47 -2.65 17.24
N PRO A 239 9.88 -2.59 15.96
CA PRO A 239 9.24 -1.68 15.01
C PRO A 239 7.80 -2.10 14.63
N GLY A 240 7.54 -3.41 14.56
CA GLY A 240 6.21 -3.96 14.26
C GLY A 240 5.22 -3.83 15.42
N ALA A 241 5.68 -3.94 16.66
CA ALA A 241 4.82 -4.08 17.84
C ALA A 241 3.81 -2.94 18.04
N LEU A 242 4.17 -1.73 17.58
CA LEU A 242 3.38 -0.50 17.74
C LEU A 242 2.69 -0.04 16.45
N LEU A 243 2.86 -0.80 15.37
CA LEU A 243 2.24 -0.55 14.08
C LEU A 243 0.71 -0.74 14.20
N ARG A 244 -0.04 0.28 13.77
CA ARG A 244 -1.51 0.28 13.77
C ARG A 244 -2.09 0.08 12.38
N ARG A 245 -1.35 0.44 11.34
CA ARG A 245 -1.79 0.34 9.94
C ARG A 245 -0.72 -0.26 9.06
N LEU A 246 -1.08 -1.28 8.28
CA LEU A 246 -0.22 -1.93 7.29
C LEU A 246 -0.98 -2.07 5.97
N HIS A 247 -0.54 -1.36 4.94
CA HIS A 247 -1.15 -1.41 3.61
C HIS A 247 -0.14 -1.88 2.57
N LEU A 248 -0.48 -2.91 1.81
CA LEU A 248 0.40 -3.58 0.84
C LEU A 248 -0.28 -3.67 -0.53
N TYR A 249 0.37 -3.13 -1.56
CA TYR A 249 -0.20 -3.04 -2.91
C TYR A 249 0.71 -3.68 -3.97
N ASN A 250 0.22 -4.69 -4.69
CA ASN A 250 0.84 -5.23 -5.90
C ASN A 250 2.35 -5.60 -5.75
N ILE A 251 2.72 -6.18 -4.61
CA ILE A 251 4.09 -6.68 -4.37
C ILE A 251 4.17 -8.12 -4.88
N GLU A 252 4.56 -8.29 -6.15
CA GLU A 252 4.54 -9.58 -6.84
C GLU A 252 5.34 -10.69 -6.14
N ARG A 253 6.48 -10.34 -5.54
CA ARG A 253 7.40 -11.29 -4.90
C ARG A 253 7.15 -11.47 -3.40
N MET A 254 5.94 -11.20 -2.91
CA MET A 254 5.54 -11.43 -1.52
C MET A 254 4.97 -12.86 -1.35
N ASP A 255 5.34 -13.55 -0.26
CA ASP A 255 4.86 -14.89 0.07
C ASP A 255 4.17 -14.92 1.46
N ASN A 256 3.35 -15.95 1.72
CA ASN A 256 2.62 -16.10 2.98
C ASN A 256 3.57 -16.21 4.20
N THR A 257 4.75 -16.81 4.02
CA THR A 257 5.72 -16.98 5.11
C THR A 257 6.26 -15.65 5.60
N ALA A 258 6.70 -14.78 4.68
CA ALA A 258 7.20 -13.46 5.03
C ALA A 258 6.09 -12.55 5.57
N LEU A 259 4.90 -12.62 4.98
CA LEU A 259 3.74 -11.86 5.46
C LEU A 259 3.32 -12.31 6.86
N GLY A 260 3.19 -13.62 7.09
CA GLY A 260 2.81 -14.19 8.39
C GLY A 260 3.84 -13.86 9.47
N ALA A 261 5.13 -13.93 9.16
CA ALA A 261 6.19 -13.53 10.09
C ALA A 261 6.18 -12.02 10.39
N ALA A 262 5.81 -11.17 9.42
CA ALA A 262 5.66 -9.75 9.67
C ALA A 262 4.43 -9.45 10.55
N LEU A 263 3.31 -10.13 10.29
CA LEU A 263 2.07 -9.99 11.07
C LEU A 263 2.25 -10.47 12.52
N SER A 264 3.07 -11.50 12.76
CA SER A 264 3.38 -11.95 14.13
C SER A 264 4.11 -10.90 14.97
N ALA A 265 4.84 -9.97 14.33
CA ALA A 265 5.44 -8.82 15.01
C ALA A 265 4.44 -7.65 15.21
N CYS A 266 3.30 -7.64 14.51
CA CYS A 266 2.35 -6.52 14.48
C CYS A 266 1.14 -6.74 15.39
N THR A 267 1.36 -6.87 16.70
CA THR A 267 0.30 -7.18 17.67
C THR A 267 -0.69 -6.03 17.92
N SER A 268 -0.31 -4.78 17.63
CA SER A 268 -1.16 -3.59 17.79
C SER A 268 -1.91 -3.18 16.50
N LEU A 269 -1.96 -4.05 15.50
CA LEU A 269 -2.50 -3.73 14.18
C LEU A 269 -4.03 -3.57 14.23
N LEU A 270 -4.53 -2.45 13.72
CA LEU A 270 -5.95 -2.08 13.65
C LEU A 270 -6.49 -2.14 12.22
N ASP A 271 -5.65 -1.81 11.22
CA ASP A 271 -6.04 -1.66 9.82
C ASP A 271 -5.03 -2.39 8.91
N LEU A 272 -5.50 -3.46 8.27
CA LEU A 272 -4.74 -4.26 7.32
C LEU A 272 -5.40 -4.19 5.94
N GLU A 273 -4.65 -3.72 4.95
CA GLU A 273 -5.09 -3.62 3.56
C GLU A 273 -4.11 -4.35 2.66
N ILE A 274 -4.58 -5.34 1.92
CA ILE A 274 -3.79 -6.16 1.01
C ILE A 274 -4.47 -6.15 -0.34
N VAL A 275 -3.78 -5.65 -1.36
CA VAL A 275 -4.32 -5.56 -2.72
C VAL A 275 -3.34 -6.18 -3.69
N GLY A 276 -3.79 -7.15 -4.47
CA GLY A 276 -3.03 -7.67 -5.60
C GLY A 276 -1.75 -8.44 -5.22
N LEU A 277 -1.69 -9.02 -4.02
CA LEU A 277 -0.62 -9.93 -3.63
C LEU A 277 -0.91 -11.36 -4.12
N GLN A 278 0.16 -12.13 -4.35
CA GLN A 278 0.08 -13.57 -4.67
C GLN A 278 0.23 -14.41 -3.39
N VAL A 279 -0.65 -14.17 -2.42
CA VAL A 279 -0.69 -14.88 -1.13
C VAL A 279 -2.05 -15.57 -0.96
N GLU A 280 -2.09 -16.62 -0.15
CA GLU A 280 -3.31 -17.43 0.03
C GLU A 280 -4.17 -16.78 1.10
N LEU A 281 -5.47 -16.66 0.83
CA LEU A 281 -6.41 -16.06 1.77
C LEU A 281 -6.41 -16.82 3.10
N ARG A 282 -6.46 -18.16 3.04
CA ARG A 282 -6.49 -19.01 4.24
C ARG A 282 -5.31 -18.73 5.17
N GLN A 283 -4.08 -18.83 4.66
CA GLN A 283 -2.87 -18.69 5.49
C GLN A 283 -2.73 -17.27 6.05
N THR A 284 -3.16 -16.27 5.28
CA THR A 284 -3.17 -14.87 5.74
C THR A 284 -4.16 -14.68 6.88
N LEU A 285 -5.40 -15.17 6.74
CA LEU A 285 -6.41 -15.06 7.81
C LEU A 285 -6.01 -15.85 9.07
N GLU A 286 -5.40 -17.02 8.92
CA GLU A 286 -4.87 -17.76 10.08
C GLU A 286 -3.70 -17.02 10.76
N SER A 287 -2.88 -16.30 9.99
CA SER A 287 -1.81 -15.46 10.56
C SER A 287 -2.37 -14.27 11.34
N VAL A 288 -3.39 -13.61 10.78
CA VAL A 288 -4.11 -12.49 11.41
C VAL A 288 -4.82 -12.96 12.68
N SER A 289 -5.56 -14.08 12.62
CA SER A 289 -6.30 -14.59 13.77
C SER A 289 -5.38 -14.98 14.93
N ARG A 290 -4.16 -15.44 14.66
CA ARG A 290 -3.18 -15.78 15.70
C ARG A 290 -2.45 -14.57 16.27
N SER A 291 -2.27 -13.51 15.50
CA SER A 291 -1.27 -12.47 15.81
C SER A 291 -1.84 -11.07 16.04
N CYS A 292 -3.03 -10.76 15.49
CA CYS A 292 -3.58 -9.41 15.43
C CYS A 292 -4.98 -9.36 16.07
N PRO A 293 -5.09 -9.47 17.41
CA PRO A 293 -6.40 -9.51 18.09
C PRO A 293 -7.15 -8.17 18.08
N LEU A 294 -6.44 -7.06 17.85
CA LEU A 294 -6.99 -5.70 17.86
C LEU A 294 -7.49 -5.23 16.49
N ILE A 295 -7.48 -6.10 15.47
CA ILE A 295 -7.84 -5.70 14.11
C ILE A 295 -9.29 -5.23 14.03
N GLU A 296 -9.50 -4.04 13.47
CA GLU A 296 -10.80 -3.40 13.28
C GLU A 296 -11.22 -3.40 11.80
N ARG A 297 -10.25 -3.20 10.89
CA ARG A 297 -10.45 -3.16 9.45
C ARG A 297 -9.54 -4.17 8.75
N LEU A 298 -10.16 -5.08 8.01
CA LEU A 298 -9.48 -6.05 7.18
C LEU A 298 -9.97 -5.89 5.73
N PHE A 299 -9.06 -5.52 4.84
CA PHE A 299 -9.32 -5.41 3.41
C PHE A 299 -8.36 -6.30 2.65
N PHE A 300 -8.90 -7.20 1.84
CA PHE A 300 -8.13 -8.09 0.99
C PHE A 300 -8.77 -8.15 -0.39
N GLU A 301 -8.03 -7.76 -1.42
CA GLU A 301 -8.37 -7.94 -2.82
C GLU A 301 -7.37 -8.87 -3.51
N SER A 302 -7.88 -9.96 -4.10
CA SER A 302 -7.09 -10.96 -4.81
C SER A 302 -6.35 -10.37 -6.02
N SER A 303 -5.14 -10.84 -6.28
CA SER A 303 -4.41 -10.55 -7.53
C SER A 303 -5.02 -11.20 -8.77
N LYS A 304 -5.75 -12.30 -8.57
CA LYS A 304 -6.44 -13.04 -9.62
C LYS A 304 -7.82 -13.42 -9.11
N THR A 305 -8.84 -12.75 -9.64
CA THR A 305 -10.22 -12.94 -9.22
C THR A 305 -10.64 -14.40 -9.45
N GLY A 306 -11.21 -15.04 -8.42
CA GLY A 306 -11.84 -16.37 -8.51
C GLY A 306 -10.91 -17.56 -8.47
N SER A 307 -9.58 -17.37 -8.37
CA SER A 307 -8.63 -18.49 -8.39
C SER A 307 -8.46 -19.19 -7.04
N ASP A 308 -8.71 -18.50 -5.92
CA ASP A 308 -8.43 -19.01 -4.57
C ASP A 308 -9.72 -19.49 -3.86
N ASP A 309 -9.81 -20.80 -3.63
CA ASP A 309 -10.83 -21.50 -2.82
C ASP A 309 -10.24 -22.15 -1.56
N SER A 310 -9.03 -21.74 -1.17
CA SER A 310 -8.30 -22.34 -0.04
C SER A 310 -8.99 -22.12 1.31
N LEU A 311 -9.86 -21.11 1.42
CA LEU A 311 -10.49 -20.73 2.68
C LEU A 311 -11.39 -21.85 3.20
N ILE A 312 -11.09 -22.35 4.40
CA ILE A 312 -11.91 -23.35 5.09
C ILE A 312 -12.77 -22.71 6.19
N LEU A 313 -13.82 -23.41 6.61
CA LEU A 313 -14.73 -22.93 7.67
C LEU A 313 -14.00 -22.74 9.01
N LEU A 314 -13.02 -23.60 9.33
CA LEU A 314 -12.25 -23.51 10.57
C LEU A 314 -11.53 -22.15 10.68
N SER A 315 -10.83 -21.72 9.63
CA SER A 315 -10.13 -20.43 9.61
C SER A 315 -11.09 -19.24 9.77
N CYS A 316 -12.34 -19.35 9.30
CA CYS A 316 -13.36 -18.32 9.51
C CYS A 316 -13.78 -18.24 10.99
N ASN A 317 -13.97 -19.39 11.65
CA ASN A 317 -14.30 -19.45 13.08
C ASN A 317 -13.16 -18.92 13.94
N ASP A 318 -11.91 -19.28 13.62
CA ASP A 318 -10.73 -18.80 14.33
C ASP A 318 -10.61 -17.27 14.23
N LEU A 319 -10.85 -16.71 13.03
CA LEU A 319 -10.84 -15.27 12.82
C LEU A 319 -11.93 -14.56 13.66
N VAL A 320 -13.16 -15.08 13.64
CA VAL A 320 -14.26 -14.54 14.44
C VAL A 320 -13.96 -14.58 15.94
N THR A 321 -13.35 -15.67 16.40
CA THR A 321 -13.08 -15.90 17.83
C THR A 321 -11.94 -15.02 18.33
N ASN A 322 -10.87 -14.90 17.55
CA ASN A 322 -9.64 -14.23 17.98
C ASN A 322 -9.59 -12.74 17.62
N CYS A 323 -10.43 -12.28 16.70
CA CYS A 323 -10.50 -10.88 16.25
C CYS A 323 -11.92 -10.30 16.45
N PRO A 324 -12.41 -10.14 17.70
CA PRO A 324 -13.80 -9.78 17.96
C PRO A 324 -14.18 -8.35 17.56
N HIS A 325 -13.19 -7.47 17.37
CA HIS A 325 -13.37 -6.03 17.10
C HIS A 325 -13.47 -5.68 15.61
N VAL A 326 -13.52 -6.67 14.72
CA VAL A 326 -13.64 -6.42 13.28
C VAL A 326 -14.96 -5.71 13.00
N SER A 327 -14.86 -4.46 12.53
CA SER A 327 -15.97 -3.61 12.14
C SER A 327 -16.11 -3.43 10.63
N SER A 328 -15.02 -3.64 9.88
CA SER A 328 -14.99 -3.57 8.42
C SER A 328 -14.26 -4.78 7.85
N LEU A 329 -14.96 -5.57 7.04
CA LEU A 329 -14.40 -6.75 6.36
C LEU A 329 -14.64 -6.66 4.86
N ALA A 330 -13.56 -6.64 4.08
CA ALA A 330 -13.61 -6.72 2.64
C ALA A 330 -12.77 -7.89 2.15
N LEU A 331 -13.39 -8.87 1.48
CA LEU A 331 -12.73 -10.00 0.85
C LEU A 331 -13.16 -10.05 -0.61
N ARG A 332 -12.45 -9.30 -1.46
CA ARG A 332 -12.77 -9.13 -2.88
C ARG A 332 -12.04 -10.13 -3.76
N GLY A 333 -12.76 -10.68 -4.72
CA GLY A 333 -12.20 -11.52 -5.78
C GLY A 333 -11.81 -12.93 -5.33
N PHE A 334 -12.35 -13.40 -4.20
CA PHE A 334 -12.12 -14.75 -3.69
C PHE A 334 -13.32 -15.66 -3.94
N LYS A 335 -13.07 -16.97 -4.00
CA LYS A 335 -14.16 -17.96 -4.10
C LYS A 335 -14.77 -18.21 -2.72
N LEU A 336 -15.76 -17.39 -2.38
CA LEU A 336 -16.45 -17.42 -1.09
C LEU A 336 -17.82 -18.07 -1.23
N HIS A 337 -18.02 -19.20 -0.53
CA HIS A 337 -19.33 -19.85 -0.43
C HIS A 337 -20.17 -19.24 0.69
N ASP A 338 -21.50 -19.24 0.51
CA ASP A 338 -22.47 -18.71 1.47
C ASP A 338 -22.27 -19.20 2.92
N THR A 339 -21.87 -20.46 3.12
CA THR A 339 -21.61 -21.00 4.46
C THR A 339 -20.45 -20.29 5.15
N LYS A 340 -19.36 -20.00 4.43
CA LYS A 340 -18.18 -19.30 4.95
C LYS A 340 -18.54 -17.84 5.26
N VAL A 341 -19.23 -17.18 4.33
CA VAL A 341 -19.72 -15.80 4.49
C VAL A 341 -20.66 -15.68 5.69
N ARG A 342 -21.59 -16.62 5.84
CA ARG A 342 -22.54 -16.65 6.97
C ARG A 342 -21.82 -16.72 8.32
N VAL A 343 -20.76 -17.52 8.44
CA VAL A 343 -19.96 -17.60 9.68
C VAL A 343 -19.33 -16.25 9.98
N LEU A 344 -18.70 -15.60 9.00
CA LEU A 344 -18.05 -14.30 9.18
C LEU A 344 -19.06 -13.22 9.58
N VAL A 345 -20.14 -13.05 8.81
CA VAL A 345 -21.13 -11.98 9.03
C VAL A 345 -21.90 -12.19 10.34
N LYS A 346 -22.24 -13.43 10.72
CA LYS A 346 -22.93 -13.69 11.98
C LYS A 346 -22.01 -13.67 13.20
N GLY A 347 -20.73 -13.98 12.99
CA GLY A 347 -19.75 -14.16 14.05
C GLY A 347 -19.29 -12.84 14.68
N PHE A 348 -18.99 -11.83 13.86
CA PHE A 348 -18.52 -10.53 14.33
C PHE A 348 -19.68 -9.70 14.89
N ARG A 349 -19.50 -9.16 16.11
CA ARG A 349 -20.55 -8.38 16.80
C ARG A 349 -20.57 -6.90 16.39
N GLU A 350 -19.42 -6.37 16.01
CA GLU A 350 -19.22 -4.95 15.70
C GLU A 350 -19.16 -4.68 14.18
N LEU A 351 -19.50 -5.69 13.37
CA LEU A 351 -19.41 -5.62 11.91
C LEU A 351 -20.43 -4.63 11.34
N LYS A 352 -19.92 -3.58 10.71
CA LYS A 352 -20.69 -2.49 10.08
C LYS A 352 -20.55 -2.49 8.58
N CYS A 353 -19.37 -2.80 8.05
CA CYS A 353 -19.09 -2.76 6.62
C CYS A 353 -18.64 -4.14 6.14
N VAL A 354 -19.31 -4.62 5.09
CA VAL A 354 -18.99 -5.88 4.43
C VAL A 354 -18.89 -5.66 2.93
N ASP A 355 -17.81 -6.18 2.36
CA ASP A 355 -17.57 -6.12 0.93
C ASP A 355 -17.05 -7.46 0.41
N PHE A 356 -17.87 -8.14 -0.39
CA PHE A 356 -17.51 -9.37 -1.08
C PHE A 356 -17.59 -9.20 -2.60
N SER A 357 -17.35 -7.99 -3.08
CA SER A 357 -17.41 -7.69 -4.51
C SER A 357 -16.48 -8.64 -5.29
N THR A 358 -16.92 -9.05 -6.47
CA THR A 358 -16.22 -9.96 -7.40
C THR A 358 -16.02 -11.39 -6.89
N SER A 359 -16.73 -11.80 -5.83
CA SER A 359 -16.70 -13.19 -5.34
C SER A 359 -17.62 -14.12 -6.14
N TYR A 360 -17.03 -15.09 -6.86
CA TYR A 360 -17.69 -16.00 -7.80
C TYR A 360 -18.45 -17.19 -7.19
N SER A 361 -18.79 -17.20 -5.91
CA SER A 361 -19.50 -18.35 -5.30
C SER A 361 -20.56 -17.96 -4.29
N ILE A 362 -20.83 -16.67 -4.19
CA ILE A 362 -21.88 -16.14 -3.33
C ILE A 362 -23.19 -16.22 -4.09
N THR A 363 -24.11 -17.05 -3.60
CA THR A 363 -25.44 -17.20 -4.20
C THR A 363 -26.49 -16.27 -3.58
N GLY A 364 -26.16 -15.65 -2.45
CA GLY A 364 -27.08 -14.82 -1.65
C GLY A 364 -27.84 -15.62 -0.59
N PHE A 365 -27.72 -16.95 -0.55
CA PHE A 365 -28.34 -17.78 0.49
C PHE A 365 -27.91 -17.39 1.91
N PHE A 366 -26.69 -16.85 2.09
CA PHE A 366 -26.22 -16.38 3.40
C PHE A 366 -27.09 -15.23 3.95
N LEU A 367 -27.75 -14.45 3.09
CA LEU A 367 -28.60 -13.30 3.44
C LEU A 367 -29.85 -13.71 4.23
N ARG A 368 -30.29 -14.97 4.07
CA ARG A 368 -31.44 -15.51 4.79
C ARG A 368 -31.18 -15.52 6.30
N ASN A 369 -32.08 -14.92 7.08
CA ASN A 369 -32.06 -14.87 8.53
C ASN A 369 -30.76 -14.28 9.11
N LEU A 370 -30.18 -13.25 8.46
CA LEU A 370 -29.07 -12.48 9.03
C LEU A 370 -29.54 -11.45 10.07
N ASP A 371 -30.71 -10.87 9.86
CA ASP A 371 -31.36 -9.86 10.72
C ASP A 371 -31.55 -10.32 12.17
N SER A 372 -31.76 -11.62 12.38
CA SER A 372 -31.95 -12.21 13.71
C SER A 372 -30.65 -12.45 14.49
N THR A 373 -29.51 -11.97 13.99
CA THR A 373 -28.18 -12.21 14.60
C THR A 373 -27.47 -10.91 14.94
N ALA A 374 -26.65 -10.96 15.99
CA ALA A 374 -25.90 -9.80 16.48
C ALA A 374 -25.12 -9.10 15.36
N GLY A 375 -24.39 -9.85 14.53
CA GLY A 375 -23.61 -9.28 13.43
C GLY A 375 -24.45 -8.71 12.28
N GLY A 376 -25.56 -9.35 11.91
CA GLY A 376 -26.41 -8.85 10.83
C GLY A 376 -27.22 -7.60 11.19
N SER A 377 -27.53 -7.40 12.47
CA SER A 377 -28.28 -6.23 12.93
C SER A 377 -27.46 -4.94 13.00
N SER A 378 -26.13 -5.04 13.16
CA SER A 378 -25.20 -3.91 13.19
C SER A 378 -24.76 -3.43 11.81
N LEU A 379 -25.11 -4.17 10.74
CA LEU A 379 -24.61 -3.94 9.40
C LEU A 379 -25.14 -2.62 8.80
N GLU A 380 -24.22 -1.75 8.40
CA GLU A 380 -24.49 -0.44 7.80
C GLU A 380 -24.25 -0.44 6.27
N VAL A 381 -23.26 -1.22 5.80
CA VAL A 381 -22.85 -1.28 4.39
C VAL A 381 -22.68 -2.73 3.94
N LEU A 382 -23.32 -3.09 2.83
CA LEU A 382 -23.19 -4.40 2.19
C LEU A 382 -22.91 -4.23 0.69
N LEU A 383 -21.73 -4.67 0.24
CA LEU A 383 -21.29 -4.61 -1.16
C LEU A 383 -21.13 -6.02 -1.73
N LEU A 384 -21.90 -6.31 -2.77
CA LEU A 384 -21.94 -7.58 -3.51
C LEU A 384 -21.83 -7.32 -5.03
N ARG A 385 -20.96 -6.38 -5.43
CA ARG A 385 -20.79 -6.01 -6.83
C ARG A 385 -20.16 -7.14 -7.64
N GLU A 386 -20.60 -7.35 -8.88
CA GLU A 386 -20.02 -8.33 -9.82
C GLU A 386 -19.94 -9.75 -9.23
N CYS A 387 -20.88 -10.12 -8.37
CA CYS A 387 -21.01 -11.48 -7.83
C CYS A 387 -21.78 -12.36 -8.83
N MET A 388 -21.07 -13.04 -9.74
CA MET A 388 -21.67 -13.80 -10.85
C MET A 388 -22.77 -14.79 -10.48
N HIS A 389 -22.72 -15.42 -9.30
CA HIS A 389 -23.72 -16.42 -8.88
C HIS A 389 -24.81 -15.85 -7.96
N LEU A 390 -24.79 -14.54 -7.69
CA LEU A 390 -25.76 -13.90 -6.80
C LEU A 390 -27.15 -14.02 -7.42
N ARG A 391 -28.05 -14.70 -6.72
CA ARG A 391 -29.38 -14.99 -7.25
C ARG A 391 -30.37 -13.85 -7.05
N GLU A 392 -31.14 -13.56 -8.09
CA GLU A 392 -32.19 -12.54 -8.08
C GLU A 392 -33.22 -12.82 -6.96
N SER A 393 -33.66 -14.07 -6.82
CA SER A 393 -34.62 -14.47 -5.79
C SER A 393 -34.13 -14.23 -4.35
N GLU A 394 -32.82 -14.28 -4.10
CA GLU A 394 -32.23 -13.98 -2.79
C GLU A 394 -32.15 -12.47 -2.55
N VAL A 395 -31.82 -11.68 -3.58
CA VAL A 395 -31.80 -10.22 -3.51
C VAL A 395 -33.22 -9.68 -3.30
N SER A 396 -34.21 -10.14 -4.06
CA SER A 396 -35.63 -9.77 -3.88
C SER A 396 -36.14 -10.07 -2.47
N ARG A 397 -35.70 -11.20 -1.89
CA ARG A 397 -36.02 -11.55 -0.49
C ARG A 397 -35.34 -10.62 0.52
N LEU A 398 -34.09 -10.24 0.28
CA LEU A 398 -33.40 -9.25 1.10
C LEU A 398 -34.13 -7.90 1.06
N LEU A 399 -34.49 -7.41 -0.13
CA LEU A 399 -35.23 -6.16 -0.29
C LEU A 399 -36.58 -6.20 0.43
N SER A 400 -37.31 -7.32 0.32
CA SER A 400 -38.56 -7.55 1.05
C SER A 400 -38.37 -7.54 2.57
N ALA A 401 -37.27 -8.10 3.07
CA ALA A 401 -36.93 -8.07 4.49
C ALA A 401 -36.61 -6.63 4.95
N ILE A 402 -35.90 -5.86 4.14
CA ILE A 402 -35.61 -4.44 4.41
C ILE A 402 -36.90 -3.61 4.45
N LEU A 403 -37.81 -3.83 3.50
CA LEU A 403 -39.15 -3.22 3.48
C LEU A 403 -39.94 -3.55 4.76
N ALA A 404 -39.84 -4.78 5.26
CA ALA A 404 -40.46 -5.20 6.51
C ALA A 404 -39.78 -4.63 7.77
N GLY A 405 -38.82 -3.70 7.63
CA GLY A 405 -38.14 -3.03 8.74
C GLY A 405 -36.94 -3.79 9.32
N ARG A 406 -36.53 -4.91 8.71
CA ARG A 406 -35.30 -5.62 9.08
C ARG A 406 -34.08 -4.85 8.53
N PHE A 407 -32.90 -5.07 9.10
CA PHE A 407 -31.67 -4.32 8.75
C PHE A 407 -31.83 -2.80 8.93
N SER A 408 -32.33 -2.38 10.09
CA SER A 408 -32.60 -0.98 10.40
C SER A 408 -31.37 -0.08 10.25
N ASN A 409 -30.18 -0.58 10.55
CA ASN A 409 -28.91 0.15 10.44
C ASN A 409 -28.33 0.22 9.03
N LEU A 410 -28.83 -0.59 8.08
CA LEU A 410 -28.30 -0.62 6.71
C LEU A 410 -28.57 0.71 6.01
N ARG A 411 -27.51 1.32 5.50
CA ARG A 411 -27.50 2.62 4.80
C ARG A 411 -27.06 2.49 3.35
N HIS A 412 -26.26 1.48 3.02
CA HIS A 412 -25.77 1.28 1.67
C HIS A 412 -25.83 -0.21 1.30
N LEU A 413 -26.54 -0.49 0.20
CA LEU A 413 -26.60 -1.81 -0.42
C LEU A 413 -26.16 -1.67 -1.88
N ASP A 414 -25.21 -2.48 -2.29
CA ASP A 414 -24.80 -2.55 -3.68
C ASP A 414 -24.81 -3.99 -4.18
N VAL A 415 -25.63 -4.23 -5.20
CA VAL A 415 -25.80 -5.54 -5.84
C VAL A 415 -25.56 -5.46 -7.36
N SER A 416 -24.89 -4.40 -7.81
CA SER A 416 -24.64 -4.13 -9.23
C SER A 416 -23.82 -5.25 -9.88
N ASN A 417 -24.23 -5.71 -11.05
CA ASN A 417 -23.54 -6.78 -11.78
C ASN A 417 -23.68 -6.56 -13.29
N ARG A 418 -22.54 -6.49 -13.99
CA ARG A 418 -22.51 -6.23 -15.44
C ARG A 418 -23.14 -7.32 -16.27
N ASP A 419 -23.14 -8.55 -15.77
CA ASP A 419 -23.70 -9.72 -16.46
C ASP A 419 -25.13 -10.03 -15.98
N GLY A 420 -25.71 -9.17 -15.13
CA GLY A 420 -27.00 -9.42 -14.48
C GLY A 420 -26.90 -10.33 -13.26
N LEU A 421 -28.03 -10.57 -12.59
CA LEU A 421 -28.12 -11.53 -11.49
C LEU A 421 -28.42 -12.94 -12.03
N ALA A 422 -28.02 -13.97 -11.29
CA ALA A 422 -28.41 -15.33 -11.61
C ALA A 422 -29.92 -15.49 -11.38
N SER A 423 -30.69 -15.64 -12.45
CA SER A 423 -32.14 -15.80 -12.39
C SER A 423 -32.53 -17.26 -12.61
N ASP A 424 -33.48 -17.73 -11.80
CA ASP A 424 -34.17 -19.00 -12.01
C ASP A 424 -35.60 -18.75 -12.59
N GLU A 425 -36.13 -17.52 -12.51
CA GLU A 425 -37.50 -17.10 -12.88
C GLU A 425 -37.56 -15.55 -12.98
N ASP A 426 -38.40 -14.99 -13.87
CA ASP A 426 -38.60 -13.54 -14.05
C ASP A 426 -39.11 -12.85 -12.77
N CYS A 427 -38.22 -12.26 -11.96
CA CYS A 427 -38.59 -11.68 -10.67
C CYS A 427 -38.39 -10.16 -10.63
N PHE A 428 -39.42 -9.41 -11.03
CA PHE A 428 -39.44 -7.95 -10.92
C PHE A 428 -39.04 -7.45 -9.52
N MET A 429 -37.93 -6.71 -9.42
CA MET A 429 -37.46 -6.11 -8.17
C MET A 429 -38.24 -4.82 -7.83
N PRO A 430 -38.99 -4.75 -6.71
CA PRO A 430 -39.74 -3.56 -6.33
C PRO A 430 -38.83 -2.51 -5.67
N LEU A 431 -38.02 -1.81 -6.48
CA LEU A 431 -37.10 -0.77 -6.02
C LEU A 431 -37.83 0.53 -5.63
N ASP A 432 -38.86 0.91 -6.38
CA ASP A 432 -39.57 2.19 -6.20
C ASP A 432 -40.32 2.28 -4.85
N GLY A 433 -40.91 1.17 -4.39
CA GLY A 433 -41.57 1.13 -3.08
C GLY A 433 -40.60 1.24 -1.90
N LEU A 434 -39.35 0.78 -2.09
CA LEU A 434 -38.33 0.72 -1.04
C LEU A 434 -37.66 2.06 -0.79
N LEU A 435 -37.36 2.82 -1.84
CA LEU A 435 -36.79 4.15 -1.71
C LEU A 435 -37.76 5.14 -1.03
N ASN A 436 -39.06 4.97 -1.27
CA ASN A 436 -40.11 5.74 -0.58
C ASN A 436 -40.24 5.37 0.91
N ALA A 437 -40.13 4.08 1.25
CA ALA A 437 -40.24 3.60 2.63
C ALA A 437 -38.98 3.90 3.48
N ARG A 438 -37.79 3.94 2.86
CA ARG A 438 -36.50 4.12 3.54
C ARG A 438 -35.63 5.18 2.82
N PRO A 439 -35.88 6.48 3.03
CA PRO A 439 -35.15 7.54 2.31
C PRO A 439 -33.65 7.63 2.67
N ASN A 440 -33.24 7.08 3.81
CA ASN A 440 -31.85 7.05 4.26
C ASN A 440 -31.04 5.87 3.69
N LEU A 441 -31.66 4.98 2.91
CA LEU A 441 -31.04 3.80 2.32
C LEU A 441 -30.64 4.10 0.87
N CYS A 442 -29.35 4.02 0.58
CA CYS A 442 -28.80 4.07 -0.77
C CYS A 442 -28.71 2.66 -1.34
N ILE A 443 -29.43 2.38 -2.42
CA ILE A 443 -29.38 1.12 -3.16
C ILE A 443 -28.79 1.38 -4.53
N VAL A 444 -27.76 0.62 -4.88
CA VAL A 444 -27.14 0.63 -6.20
C VAL A 444 -27.32 -0.76 -6.81
N ALA A 445 -27.93 -0.79 -7.99
CA ALA A 445 -28.34 -2.01 -8.67
C ALA A 445 -28.20 -1.79 -10.19
N ASP A 446 -26.97 -1.51 -10.61
CA ASP A 446 -26.66 -1.29 -12.02
C ASP A 446 -26.55 -2.66 -12.72
N PHE A 447 -27.50 -2.95 -13.60
CA PHE A 447 -27.59 -4.17 -14.42
C PHE A 447 -27.58 -3.80 -15.92
N PRO A 448 -27.18 -4.71 -16.82
CA PRO A 448 -27.31 -4.47 -18.25
C PRO A 448 -28.80 -4.23 -18.58
N GLN A 449 -29.09 -3.15 -19.30
CA GLN A 449 -30.42 -2.96 -19.88
C GLN A 449 -30.62 -4.05 -20.92
N ASP A 450 -31.70 -4.83 -20.80
CA ASP A 450 -32.06 -5.84 -21.79
C ASP A 450 -31.95 -5.23 -23.19
N VAL A 451 -31.05 -5.79 -24.00
CA VAL A 451 -31.09 -5.59 -25.43
C VAL A 451 -32.36 -6.32 -25.87
N SER A 452 -33.49 -5.60 -25.87
CA SER A 452 -34.72 -6.08 -26.46
C SER A 452 -34.39 -6.44 -27.91
N PHE A 453 -34.21 -7.72 -28.20
CA PHE A 453 -34.27 -8.22 -29.55
C PHE A 453 -35.69 -7.90 -30.02
N VAL A 454 -35.83 -6.82 -30.77
CA VAL A 454 -37.01 -6.57 -31.57
C VAL A 454 -37.04 -7.72 -32.57
N GLU A 455 -37.90 -8.70 -32.32
CA GLU A 455 -38.36 -9.61 -33.37
C GLU A 455 -38.99 -8.72 -34.45
N GLU A 456 -38.27 -8.51 -35.55
CA GLU A 456 -38.88 -7.92 -36.75
C GLU A 456 -39.97 -8.88 -37.24
N PRO A 457 -41.21 -8.41 -37.43
CA PRO A 457 -42.30 -9.26 -37.84
C PRO A 457 -42.09 -9.71 -39.30
N MET A 458 -42.17 -11.03 -39.49
CA MET A 458 -42.33 -11.68 -40.78
C MET A 458 -43.42 -10.99 -41.60
N SER A 459 -43.02 -10.24 -42.64
CA SER A 459 -43.93 -9.75 -43.69
C SER A 459 -43.70 -10.56 -44.95
N SER A 460 -44.65 -11.45 -45.21
CA SER A 460 -44.82 -12.21 -46.44
C SER A 460 -45.08 -11.30 -47.65
N SER A 461 -44.29 -11.46 -48.72
CA SER A 461 -44.79 -11.37 -50.10
C SER A 461 -43.77 -11.96 -51.08
N ASP A 462 -44.14 -13.10 -51.66
CA ASP A 462 -43.46 -13.78 -52.77
C ASP A 462 -43.56 -13.00 -54.09
N VAL A 463 -42.47 -12.99 -54.87
CA VAL A 463 -42.48 -13.37 -56.31
C VAL A 463 -41.05 -13.65 -56.84
N ASN A 464 -40.78 -14.93 -57.08
CA ASN A 464 -39.90 -15.60 -58.06
C ASN A 464 -38.68 -14.88 -58.69
N SER A 465 -37.51 -15.53 -58.60
CA SER A 465 -37.10 -16.53 -59.63
C SER A 465 -35.81 -17.28 -59.25
N ASP A 466 -35.94 -18.61 -59.15
CA ASP A 466 -35.01 -19.71 -59.40
C ASP A 466 -33.50 -19.46 -59.56
N ILE A 467 -32.68 -20.19 -58.79
CA ILE A 467 -31.81 -21.30 -59.27
C ILE A 467 -31.06 -21.95 -58.07
N ASP A 468 -31.16 -23.29 -58.03
CA ASP A 468 -30.36 -24.33 -57.33
C ASP A 468 -30.46 -24.55 -55.79
N SER A 469 -31.14 -25.65 -55.46
CA SER A 469 -31.04 -26.49 -54.23
C SER A 469 -30.78 -27.93 -54.70
N PRO A 470 -30.14 -28.83 -53.90
CA PRO A 470 -30.74 -29.42 -52.68
C PRO A 470 -29.74 -29.55 -51.50
N LEU A 471 -30.08 -29.18 -50.26
CA LEU A 471 -30.85 -29.94 -49.25
C LEU A 471 -30.40 -31.39 -49.03
N PHE A 472 -29.86 -31.67 -47.83
CA PHE A 472 -30.10 -32.93 -47.13
C PHE A 472 -30.37 -32.66 -45.64
N MET A 473 -31.59 -33.03 -45.24
CA MET A 473 -32.09 -33.17 -43.86
C MET A 473 -31.39 -34.32 -43.11
N GLY A 474 -31.50 -34.31 -41.79
CA GLY A 474 -31.33 -35.55 -41.01
C GLY A 474 -31.47 -35.35 -39.50
N SER A 475 -32.70 -35.51 -39.00
CA SER A 475 -33.09 -35.50 -37.59
C SER A 475 -32.55 -36.69 -36.77
N SER A 476 -32.57 -36.47 -35.44
CA SER A 476 -33.07 -37.38 -34.38
C SER A 476 -32.33 -38.65 -33.94
N SER A 477 -32.47 -38.85 -32.62
CA SER A 477 -32.72 -40.10 -31.85
C SER A 477 -31.55 -40.96 -31.36
N GLU A 478 -31.50 -41.04 -30.02
CA GLU A 478 -31.44 -42.22 -29.13
C GLU A 478 -30.93 -43.57 -29.71
N MET A 479 -29.98 -44.18 -29.00
CA MET A 479 -30.20 -45.37 -28.15
C MET A 479 -28.89 -46.13 -27.90
N SER A 480 -28.78 -46.61 -26.66
CA SER A 480 -27.88 -47.66 -26.18
C SER A 480 -27.84 -48.91 -27.04
N TYR A 481 -26.74 -49.67 -26.95
CA TYR A 481 -26.65 -51.12 -26.64
C TYR A 481 -25.32 -51.66 -27.18
N GLY A 482 -24.65 -52.51 -26.40
CA GLY A 482 -23.62 -53.42 -26.92
C GLY A 482 -22.44 -53.68 -25.99
N SER A 483 -22.70 -54.43 -24.92
CA SER A 483 -21.70 -55.17 -24.16
C SER A 483 -20.98 -56.22 -25.02
N ASP A 484 -19.73 -56.53 -24.70
CA ASP A 484 -19.09 -57.88 -24.65
C ASP A 484 -17.60 -57.67 -24.34
N LEU A 485 -17.10 -57.91 -23.12
CA LEU A 485 -16.71 -59.17 -22.47
C LEU A 485 -15.53 -59.94 -23.11
N SER A 486 -14.69 -60.44 -22.19
CA SER A 486 -13.51 -61.32 -22.32
C SER A 486 -12.18 -60.60 -22.59
N SER A 487 -11.05 -60.92 -21.94
CA SER A 487 -10.73 -61.97 -20.98
C SER A 487 -9.41 -61.62 -20.28
N SER A 488 -9.39 -61.82 -18.97
CA SER A 488 -8.33 -62.31 -18.08
C SER A 488 -6.93 -62.56 -18.65
N ASN A 489 -5.89 -62.18 -17.89
CA ASN A 489 -5.10 -63.18 -17.13
C ASN A 489 -4.15 -62.53 -16.08
N GLU A 490 -4.41 -62.89 -14.82
CA GLU A 490 -3.50 -63.49 -13.82
C GLU A 490 -2.13 -62.87 -13.42
N GLY A 491 -1.92 -62.87 -12.10
CA GLY A 491 -0.60 -63.18 -11.49
C GLY A 491 -0.11 -62.20 -10.42
N SER A 492 -0.56 -62.36 -9.16
CA SER A 492 0.25 -62.89 -8.02
C SER A 492 1.24 -61.87 -7.42
N LEU A 493 1.11 -61.35 -6.19
CA LEU A 493 1.16 -61.93 -4.82
C LEU A 493 2.38 -61.35 -4.07
N ILE A 494 2.14 -60.88 -2.84
CA ILE A 494 3.07 -60.81 -1.68
C ILE A 494 4.14 -59.69 -1.71
N ARG A 495 4.08 -58.72 -0.77
CA ARG A 495 4.72 -58.82 0.57
C ARG A 495 4.54 -57.53 1.38
N GLU A 496 4.22 -57.72 2.66
CA GLU A 496 4.40 -56.75 3.74
C GLU A 496 5.86 -56.35 3.85
N ASP A 497 6.13 -55.09 4.23
CA ASP A 497 7.23 -54.82 5.15
C ASP A 497 6.90 -53.64 6.07
N SER A 498 6.88 -53.98 7.35
CA SER A 498 6.87 -53.12 8.52
C SER A 498 8.31 -53.04 9.01
N SER A 499 8.82 -51.86 9.34
CA SER A 499 10.07 -51.70 10.09
C SER A 499 10.09 -50.38 10.85
N ASP A 500 9.78 -50.49 12.14
CA ASP A 500 10.51 -50.02 13.32
C ASP A 500 11.62 -48.95 13.23
N GLU A 501 11.43 -47.94 14.09
CA GLU A 501 12.30 -47.39 15.15
C GLU A 501 13.64 -46.63 14.92
N VAL A 502 13.87 -45.72 15.89
CA VAL A 502 15.10 -45.10 16.45
C VAL A 502 15.77 -44.00 15.58
N ASP A 503 16.10 -42.77 16.03
CA ASP A 503 16.45 -42.15 17.33
C ASP A 503 15.78 -40.77 17.52
#